data_AF-A0AAN9AD52-F1
#
_entry.id   AF-A0AAN9AD52-F1
#
_cell.length_a   1.000
_cell.length_b   1.000
_cell.length_c   1.000
_cell.angle_alpha   90.00
_cell.angle_beta   90.00
_cell.angle_gamma   90.00
#
_symmetry.space_group_name_H-M   'P 1'
#
loop_
_entity.id
_entity.type
_entity.pdbx_description
1 polymer ?
#
loop_
_entity_poly.entity_id
_entity_poly.type
_entity_poly.pdbx_seq_one_letter_code
_entity_poly.pdbx_strand_id
1 'polypeptide(L)'
;FDSAGPFAITLEGPPVARQWEQVGLRACVFNFHLSKVGVLITLPDSEDYRTVLVEMNGAVNSYKPRTASGDHQHIVWVSQRG
;
A
#
# COMPACT_ATOMS: atom_id res chain seq x y z
N PHE A 1 1.41 -2.13 -27.06
CA PHE A 1 2.74 -2.42 -26.51
C PHE A 1 2.86 -1.69 -25.20
N ASP A 2 2.40 -2.34 -24.12
CA ASP A 2 2.76 -1.89 -22.77
C ASP A 2 4.16 -2.45 -22.49
N SER A 3 5.09 -1.56 -22.19
CA SER A 3 6.52 -1.84 -22.03
C SER A 3 6.88 -2.13 -20.56
N ALA A 4 5.89 -2.28 -19.67
CA ALA A 4 6.12 -2.77 -18.33
C ALA A 4 6.63 -4.21 -18.41
N GLY A 5 7.93 -4.38 -18.14
CA GLY A 5 8.52 -5.68 -17.84
C GLY A 5 7.80 -6.36 -16.65
N PRO A 6 8.20 -7.59 -16.30
CA PRO A 6 7.35 -8.55 -15.63
C PRO A 6 7.31 -8.21 -14.11
N PHE A 7 6.54 -7.18 -13.77
CA PHE A 7 6.11 -6.85 -12.41
C PHE A 7 4.64 -6.40 -12.47
N ALA A 8 3.87 -6.76 -11.46
CA ALA A 8 2.47 -6.31 -11.38
C ALA A 8 2.15 -5.90 -9.94
N ILE A 9 1.22 -4.96 -9.81
CA ILE A 9 0.60 -4.62 -8.52
C ILE A 9 -0.91 -4.77 -8.67
N THR A 10 -1.55 -5.39 -7.69
CA THR A 10 -3.01 -5.41 -7.57
C THR A 10 -3.40 -4.80 -6.24
N LEU A 11 -4.60 -4.21 -6.19
CA LEU A 11 -5.16 -3.58 -5.00
C LEU A 11 -6.51 -4.24 -4.70
N GLU A 12 -6.67 -4.72 -3.48
CA GLU A 12 -7.93 -5.25 -2.95
C GLU A 12 -8.46 -4.30 -1.89
N GLY A 13 -9.76 -4.05 -1.91
CA GLY A 13 -10.45 -3.17 -0.98
C GLY A 13 -11.96 -3.25 -1.18
N PRO A 14 -12.75 -2.59 -0.30
CA PRO A 14 -14.19 -2.49 -0.51
C PRO A 14 -14.48 -1.69 -1.81
N PRO A 15 -15.48 -2.10 -2.62
CA PRO A 15 -15.79 -1.44 -3.88
C PRO A 15 -16.41 -0.05 -3.69
N VAL A 16 -16.98 0.19 -2.51
CA VAL A 16 -17.59 1.45 -2.10
C VAL A 16 -17.22 1.67 -0.64
N ALA A 17 -16.89 2.90 -0.29
CA ALA A 17 -16.69 3.33 1.08
C ALA A 17 -17.64 4.47 1.45
N ARG A 18 -18.04 4.55 2.72
CA ARG A 18 -18.78 5.69 3.25
C ARG A 18 -17.82 6.77 3.75
N GLN A 19 -18.21 8.03 3.55
CA GLN A 19 -17.45 9.14 4.11
C GLN A 19 -17.28 8.96 5.62
N TRP A 20 -16.08 9.27 6.10
CA TRP A 20 -15.66 9.17 7.51
C TRP A 20 -15.43 7.76 8.06
N GLU A 21 -15.56 6.70 7.25
CA GLU A 21 -15.16 5.37 7.70
C GLU A 21 -13.67 5.10 7.49
N GLN A 22 -13.10 4.25 8.33
CA GLN A 22 -11.74 3.74 8.13
C GLN A 22 -11.78 2.55 7.16
N VAL A 23 -11.03 2.64 6.06
CA VAL A 23 -10.95 1.60 5.04
C VAL A 23 -9.57 0.95 5.04
N GLY A 24 -9.54 -0.37 5.00
CA GLY A 24 -8.32 -1.14 4.75
C GLY A 24 -8.17 -1.45 3.27
N LEU A 25 -7.01 -1.15 2.70
CA LEU A 25 -6.61 -1.56 1.36
C LEU A 25 -5.44 -2.54 1.45
N ARG A 26 -5.42 -3.54 0.57
CA ARG A 26 -4.34 -4.53 0.48
C ARG A 26 -3.70 -4.44 -0.90
N ALA A 27 -2.44 -4.03 -0.94
CA ALA A 27 -1.63 -4.09 -2.15
C ALA A 27 -0.86 -5.42 -2.23
N CYS A 28 -0.93 -6.09 -3.39
CA CYS A 28 -0.17 -7.30 -3.70
C CYS A 28 0.80 -7.00 -4.83
N VAL A 29 2.10 -7.20 -4.60
CA VAL A 29 3.15 -6.96 -5.60
C VAL A 29 3.71 -8.30 -6.08
N PHE A 30 3.75 -8.46 -7.40
CA PHE A 30 4.24 -9.66 -8.07
C PHE A 30 5.52 -9.33 -8.81
N ASN A 31 6.58 -10.07 -8.51
CA ASN A 31 7.83 -10.02 -9.24
C ASN A 31 7.92 -11.24 -10.17
N PHE A 32 7.94 -10.98 -11.47
CA PHE A 32 8.11 -11.97 -12.51
C PHE A 32 9.49 -11.87 -13.19
N HIS A 33 10.40 -11.06 -12.64
CA HIS A 33 11.82 -11.13 -12.98
C HIS A 33 12.48 -12.35 -12.35
N LEU A 34 13.57 -12.82 -12.97
CA LEU A 34 14.44 -13.89 -12.45
C LEU A 34 15.38 -13.42 -11.32
N SER A 35 15.27 -12.16 -10.91
CA SER A 35 16.09 -11.55 -9.87
C SER A 35 15.21 -10.97 -8.79
N LYS A 36 15.72 -10.89 -7.55
CA LYS A 36 15.09 -10.15 -6.47
C LYS A 36 15.06 -8.65 -6.81
N VAL A 37 13.91 -8.00 -6.60
CA VAL A 37 13.70 -6.58 -6.92
C VAL A 37 13.31 -5.82 -5.66
N GLY A 38 13.85 -4.62 -5.49
CA GLY A 38 13.37 -3.64 -4.51
C GLY A 38 12.27 -2.78 -5.14
N VAL A 39 11.11 -2.72 -4.51
CA VAL A 39 9.94 -1.98 -4.98
C VAL A 39 9.59 -0.92 -3.95
N LEU A 40 9.50 0.35 -4.39
CA LEU A 40 8.98 1.45 -3.59
C LEU A 40 7.49 1.64 -3.91
N ILE A 41 6.63 1.26 -2.98
CA ILE A 41 5.19 1.48 -3.07
C ILE A 41 4.90 2.85 -2.46
N THR A 42 4.23 3.72 -3.21
CA THR A 42 3.83 5.05 -2.72
C THR A 42 2.32 5.15 -2.73
N LEU A 43 1.73 5.48 -1.58
CA LEU A 43 0.38 6.01 -1.48
C LEU A 43 0.50 7.54 -1.46
N PRO A 44 0.14 8.23 -2.56
CA PRO A 44 0.29 9.70 -2.65
C PRO A 44 -0.56 10.43 -1.61
N ASP A 45 -0.18 11.63 -1.22
CA ASP A 45 -1.07 12.48 -0.41
C ASP A 45 -2.39 12.77 -1.14
N SER A 46 -3.44 13.05 -0.37
CA SER A 46 -4.76 13.40 -0.91
C SER A 46 -5.54 14.26 0.08
N GLU A 47 -6.36 15.17 -0.44
CA GLU A 47 -7.34 15.91 0.36
C GLU A 47 -8.55 15.03 0.76
N ASP A 48 -8.76 13.91 0.06
CA ASP A 48 -9.94 13.05 0.21
C ASP A 48 -9.80 12.01 1.32
N TYR A 49 -8.57 11.74 1.78
CA TYR A 49 -8.32 10.76 2.84
C TYR A 49 -7.13 11.15 3.72
N ARG A 50 -7.02 10.47 4.86
CA ARG A 50 -5.85 10.52 5.74
C ARG A 50 -5.39 9.10 6.06
N THR A 51 -4.09 8.88 6.08
CA THR A 51 -3.53 7.55 6.36
C THR A 51 -3.51 7.30 7.86
N VAL A 52 -3.98 6.13 8.28
CA VAL A 52 -3.84 5.67 9.67
C VAL A 52 -2.42 5.18 9.90
N LEU A 53 -1.74 5.77 10.87
CA LEU A 53 -0.39 5.39 11.23
C LEU A 53 -0.41 4.14 12.10
N VAL A 54 0.45 3.19 11.73
CA VAL A 54 0.76 2.03 12.57
C VAL A 54 1.84 2.46 13.55
N GLU A 55 1.54 2.36 14.84
CA GLU A 55 2.49 2.69 15.89
C GLU A 55 3.53 1.57 16.07
N MET A 56 4.51 1.83 16.94
CA MET A 56 5.54 0.85 17.28
C MET A 56 4.92 -0.52 17.64
N ASN A 57 5.56 -1.59 17.19
CA ASN A 57 5.11 -2.99 17.34
C ASN A 57 3.81 -3.34 16.60
N GLY A 58 3.41 -2.56 15.59
CA GLY A 58 2.22 -2.89 14.81
C GLY A 58 0.90 -2.48 15.48
N ALA A 59 0.95 -1.69 16.56
CA ALA A 59 -0.23 -1.29 17.30
C ALA A 59 -1.03 -0.23 16.52
N VAL A 60 -2.35 -0.46 16.39
CA VAL A 60 -3.28 0.49 15.78
C VAL A 60 -4.48 0.66 16.71
N ASN A 61 -4.85 1.89 17.03
CA ASN A 61 -6.03 2.18 17.84
C ASN A 61 -7.22 2.50 16.92
N SER A 62 -8.30 1.74 17.02
CA SER A 62 -9.51 1.89 16.20
C SER A 62 -10.42 3.05 16.62
N TYR A 63 -10.38 3.48 17.88
CA TYR A 63 -11.29 4.51 18.41
C TYR A 63 -10.71 5.93 18.36
N LYS A 64 -9.39 6.05 18.20
CA LYS A 64 -8.69 7.34 18.00
C LYS A 64 -7.36 7.11 17.28
N PRO A 65 -7.40 6.65 16.01
CA PRO A 65 -6.18 6.42 15.26
C PRO A 65 -5.42 7.73 15.07
N ARG A 66 -4.10 7.68 15.18
CA ARG A 66 -3.26 8.80 14.73
C ARG A 66 -3.22 8.76 13.20
N THR A 67 -3.42 9.90 12.57
CA THR A 67 -3.38 10.03 11.12
C THR A 67 -2.27 10.95 10.66
N ALA A 68 -1.86 10.80 9.39
CA ALA A 68 -0.87 11.66 8.75
C ALA A 68 -1.30 12.14 7.36
N SER A 69 -0.83 13.33 7.01
CA SER A 69 -0.71 13.85 5.64
C SER A 69 0.54 13.31 4.96
N GLY A 70 0.59 13.51 3.66
CA GLY A 70 1.80 13.36 2.85
C GLY A 70 1.88 11.99 2.19
N ASP A 71 2.87 11.85 1.33
CA ASP A 71 3.15 10.59 0.66
C ASP A 71 3.60 9.53 1.66
N HIS A 72 2.94 8.39 1.63
CA HIS A 72 3.29 7.24 2.45
C HIS A 72 4.04 6.23 1.59
N GLN A 73 5.31 5.98 1.94
CA GLN A 73 6.20 5.15 1.15
C GLN A 73 6.58 3.89 1.92
N HIS A 74 6.51 2.74 1.23
CA HIS A 74 6.92 1.45 1.73
C HIS A 74 7.92 0.83 0.75
N ILE A 75 9.13 0.53 1.22
CA ILE A 75 10.08 -0.27 0.45
C ILE A 75 9.88 -1.75 0.78
N VAL A 76 9.65 -2.56 -0.25
CA VAL A 76 9.51 -4.02 -0.13
C VAL A 76 10.50 -4.71 -1.04
N TRP A 77 11.04 -5.82 -0.58
CA TRP A 77 11.97 -6.64 -1.34
C TRP A 77 11.27 -7.91 -1.81
N VAL A 78 11.02 -8.03 -3.10
CA VAL A 78 10.23 -9.13 -3.68
C VAL A 78 11.17 -10.09 -4.40
N SER A 79 11.24 -11.33 -3.91
CA SER A 79 11.99 -12.41 -4.57
C SER A 79 11.31 -12.82 -5.88
N GLN A 80 12.05 -13.50 -6.75
CA GLN A 80 11.45 -14.16 -7.92
C GLN A 80 10.36 -15.14 -7.48
N ARG A 81 9.31 -15.26 -8.28
CA ARG A 81 8.31 -16.31 -8.10
C ARG A 81 8.96 -17.67 -8.39
N GLY A 82 9.06 -18.51 -7.37
CA GLY A 82 9.43 -19.92 -7.53
C GLY A 82 8.34 -20.74 -8.20
#